data_AF-A0A1J3CTU6-F1
#
_entry.id   AF-A0A1J3CTU6-F1
#
_cell.length_a   1.000
_cell.length_b   1.000
_cell.length_c   1.000
_cell.angle_alpha   90.00
_cell.angle_beta   90.00
_cell.angle_gamma   90.00
#
_symmetry.space_group_name_H-M   'P 1'
#
loop_
_entity.id
_entity.type
_entity.pdbx_description
1 polymer ?
#
loop_
_entity_poly.entity_id
_entity_poly.type
_entity_poly.pdbx_seq_one_letter_code
_entity_poly.pdbx_strand_id
1 'polypeptide(L)'
;IRLNNCLQRDFTINGLMYDPYAKIIYDYLGGIEDLRKAKVRTVFHAGTSFQEDCARILRGTRIAARLGFTISKETAHFLKNLSFLVQRLHRGRILMEVNYMLAYGSAEASLRLLWRFGILEILLPIQAAYLVHSGFKRRDKKSNMLLSLFANLDKLLAPDRPCHSSLWLAILALHKALADQPR
;
A
#
# COMPACT_ATOMS: atom_id res chain seq x y z
N ILE A 1 -19.31 -23.36 -3.62
CA ILE A 1 -18.97 -22.21 -4.50
C ILE A 1 -18.49 -21.00 -3.72
N ARG A 2 -19.30 -20.41 -2.80
CA ARG A 2 -18.95 -19.20 -2.05
C ARG A 2 -17.62 -19.32 -1.27
N LEU A 3 -17.49 -20.34 -0.42
CA LEU A 3 -16.27 -20.60 0.35
C LEU A 3 -15.01 -20.70 -0.54
N ASN A 4 -15.07 -21.49 -1.61
CA ASN A 4 -13.94 -21.66 -2.53
C ASN A 4 -13.52 -20.33 -3.16
N ASN A 5 -14.46 -19.43 -3.47
CA ASN A 5 -14.12 -18.10 -3.99
C ASN A 5 -13.43 -17.23 -2.91
N CYS A 6 -13.93 -17.26 -1.67
CA CYS A 6 -13.34 -16.54 -0.55
C CYS A 6 -11.89 -16.99 -0.29
N LEU A 7 -11.62 -18.29 -0.38
CA LEU A 7 -10.28 -18.85 -0.18
C LEU A 7 -9.26 -18.38 -1.24
N GLN A 8 -9.70 -17.96 -2.42
CA GLN A 8 -8.80 -17.43 -3.47
C GLN A 8 -8.49 -15.93 -3.28
N ARG A 9 -9.07 -15.28 -2.26
CA ARG A 9 -8.86 -13.85 -1.98
C ARG A 9 -7.52 -13.62 -1.27
N ASP A 10 -7.03 -12.40 -1.42
CA ASP A 10 -5.74 -11.97 -0.86
C ASP A 10 -5.83 -11.70 0.65
N PHE A 11 -6.86 -10.95 1.08
CA PHE A 11 -7.05 -10.51 2.46
C PHE A 11 -8.42 -10.87 3.01
N THR A 12 -8.51 -11.14 4.31
CA THR A 12 -9.75 -11.54 5.02
C THR A 12 -10.88 -10.55 4.79
N ILE A 13 -10.60 -9.25 4.90
CA ILE A 13 -11.57 -8.17 4.70
C ILE A 13 -12.11 -8.09 3.26
N ASN A 14 -11.35 -8.58 2.26
CA ASN A 14 -11.79 -8.67 0.87
C ASN A 14 -12.54 -9.97 0.56
N GLY A 15 -12.69 -10.84 1.57
CA GLY A 15 -13.37 -12.14 1.47
C GLY A 15 -14.85 -12.11 1.84
N LEU A 16 -15.39 -10.95 2.26
CA LEU A 16 -16.80 -10.80 2.63
C LEU A 16 -17.71 -10.87 1.41
N MET A 17 -18.80 -11.65 1.51
CA MET A 17 -19.78 -11.81 0.43
C MET A 17 -21.13 -11.28 0.87
N TYR A 18 -21.69 -10.33 0.13
CA TYR A 18 -23.01 -9.77 0.40
C TYR A 18 -24.07 -10.41 -0.51
N ASP A 19 -25.16 -10.86 0.08
CA ASP A 19 -26.36 -11.30 -0.64
C ASP A 19 -27.40 -10.18 -0.61
N PRO A 20 -27.68 -9.51 -1.76
CA PRO A 20 -28.57 -8.36 -1.80
C PRO A 20 -30.05 -8.74 -1.61
N TYR A 21 -30.43 -10.00 -1.88
CA TYR A 21 -31.80 -10.47 -1.72
C TYR A 21 -32.10 -10.81 -0.27
N ALA A 22 -31.20 -11.58 0.35
CA ALA A 22 -31.31 -11.93 1.77
C ALA A 22 -30.86 -10.79 2.71
N LYS A 23 -30.15 -9.79 2.20
CA LYS A 23 -29.49 -8.71 2.96
C LYS A 23 -28.53 -9.24 4.04
N ILE A 24 -27.87 -10.37 3.77
CA ILE A 24 -26.94 -11.03 4.70
C ILE A 24 -25.51 -10.92 4.17
N ILE A 25 -24.55 -10.77 5.09
CA ILE A 25 -23.12 -10.88 4.81
C ILE A 25 -22.65 -12.25 5.26
N TYR A 26 -22.03 -12.99 4.35
CA TYR A 26 -21.31 -14.23 4.64
C TYR A 26 -19.84 -13.93 4.90
N ASP A 27 -19.38 -14.32 6.08
CA ASP A 27 -17.98 -14.23 6.48
C ASP A 27 -17.44 -15.62 6.80
N TYR A 28 -16.62 -16.15 5.89
CA TYR A 28 -15.98 -17.45 6.05
C TYR A 28 -14.55 -17.37 6.60
N LEU A 29 -14.00 -16.15 6.72
CA LEU A 29 -12.57 -15.91 6.92
C LEU A 29 -12.25 -15.03 8.14
N GLY A 30 -13.27 -14.61 8.90
CA GLY A 30 -13.14 -13.66 10.00
C GLY A 30 -12.90 -12.22 9.54
N GLY A 31 -13.31 -11.88 8.31
CA GLY A 31 -13.15 -10.55 7.73
C GLY A 31 -13.90 -9.46 8.48
N ILE A 32 -15.05 -9.76 9.10
CA ILE A 32 -15.82 -8.80 9.90
C ILE A 32 -15.03 -8.40 11.16
N GLU A 33 -14.40 -9.37 11.81
CA GLU A 33 -13.58 -9.10 13.00
C GLU A 33 -12.36 -8.25 12.65
N ASP A 34 -11.68 -8.57 11.55
CA ASP A 34 -10.54 -7.80 11.06
C ASP A 34 -10.94 -6.39 10.61
N LEU A 35 -12.13 -6.22 10.02
CA LEU A 35 -12.69 -4.91 9.68
C LEU A 35 -12.95 -4.08 10.94
N ARG A 36 -13.58 -4.67 11.97
CA ARG A 36 -13.81 -4.01 13.28
C ARG A 36 -12.50 -3.62 13.97
N LYS A 37 -11.45 -4.43 13.80
CA LYS A 37 -10.11 -4.18 14.34
C LYS A 37 -9.23 -3.31 13.43
N ALA A 38 -9.77 -2.79 12.33
CA ALA A 38 -9.03 -2.03 11.31
C ALA A 38 -7.71 -2.71 10.93
N LYS A 39 -7.78 -3.98 10.54
CA LYS A 39 -6.62 -4.85 10.35
C LYS A 39 -6.57 -5.46 8.94
N VAL A 40 -5.41 -5.37 8.30
CA VAL A 40 -5.09 -6.11 7.08
C VAL A 40 -4.40 -7.42 7.44
N ARG A 41 -5.05 -8.55 7.11
CA ARG A 41 -4.55 -9.91 7.31
C ARG A 41 -4.79 -10.72 6.04
N THR A 42 -3.79 -11.51 5.62
CA THR A 42 -3.92 -12.43 4.49
C THR A 42 -4.87 -13.58 4.81
N VAL A 43 -5.55 -14.13 3.79
CA VAL A 43 -6.45 -15.29 3.97
C VAL A 43 -5.69 -16.52 4.47
N PHE A 44 -4.53 -16.77 3.86
CA PHE A 44 -3.59 -17.82 4.28
C PHE A 44 -2.34 -17.21 4.90
N HIS A 45 -1.44 -18.09 5.36
CA HIS A 45 -0.10 -17.72 5.80
C HIS A 45 0.57 -16.77 4.79
N ALA A 46 1.00 -15.60 5.25
CA ALA A 46 1.46 -14.51 4.40
C ALA A 46 2.72 -14.88 3.63
N GLY A 47 3.60 -15.68 4.21
CA GLY A 47 4.80 -16.18 3.53
C GLY A 47 4.48 -16.94 2.24
N THR A 48 3.52 -17.87 2.31
CA THR A 48 3.07 -18.65 1.15
C THR A 48 2.33 -17.76 0.16
N SER A 49 1.40 -16.94 0.67
CA SER A 49 0.58 -16.03 -0.14
C SER A 49 1.42 -15.06 -0.98
N PHE A 50 2.50 -14.50 -0.42
CA PHE A 50 3.39 -13.57 -1.12
C PHE A 50 4.35 -14.24 -2.11
N GLN A 51 4.67 -15.52 -1.90
CA GLN A 51 5.44 -16.29 -2.87
C GLN A 51 4.58 -16.69 -4.09
N GLU A 52 3.31 -17.02 -3.87
CA GLU A 52 2.36 -17.32 -4.94
C GLU A 52 2.06 -16.10 -5.82
N ASP A 53 1.74 -14.96 -5.19
CA ASP A 53 1.50 -13.69 -5.89
C ASP A 53 2.18 -12.53 -5.15
N CYS A 54 3.34 -12.14 -5.65
CA CYS A 54 4.14 -11.05 -5.08
C CYS A 54 3.41 -9.69 -5.13
N ALA A 55 2.38 -9.52 -5.98
CA ALA A 55 1.61 -8.28 -6.02
C ALA A 55 0.78 -8.08 -4.74
N ARG A 56 0.51 -9.15 -3.98
CA ARG A 56 -0.17 -9.08 -2.68
C ARG A 56 0.63 -8.25 -1.66
N ILE A 57 1.95 -8.14 -1.77
CA ILE A 57 2.79 -7.25 -0.94
C ILE A 57 2.38 -5.78 -1.14
N LEU A 58 2.31 -5.35 -2.41
CA LEU A 58 1.91 -3.98 -2.76
C LEU A 58 0.45 -3.75 -2.44
N ARG A 59 -0.45 -4.70 -2.76
CA ARG A 59 -1.87 -4.59 -2.44
C ARG A 59 -2.13 -4.46 -0.94
N GLY A 60 -1.45 -5.25 -0.10
CA GLY A 60 -1.59 -5.16 1.36
C GLY A 60 -1.14 -3.81 1.91
N THR A 61 -0.02 -3.31 1.39
CA THR A 61 0.48 -1.96 1.71
C THR A 61 -0.52 -0.88 1.30
N ARG A 62 -1.07 -0.98 0.08
CA ARG A 62 -2.06 -0.04 -0.47
C ARG A 62 -3.36 -0.04 0.33
N ILE A 63 -3.89 -1.21 0.65
CA ILE A 63 -5.14 -1.34 1.42
C ILE A 63 -4.96 -0.76 2.82
N ALA A 64 -3.83 -1.07 3.48
CA ALA A 64 -3.51 -0.51 4.78
C ALA A 64 -3.41 1.02 4.74
N ALA A 65 -2.72 1.59 3.75
CA ALA A 65 -2.62 3.03 3.58
C ALA A 65 -3.98 3.69 3.31
N ARG A 66 -4.76 3.14 2.36
CA ARG A 66 -6.03 3.73 1.92
C ARG A 66 -7.11 3.70 3.01
N LEU A 67 -7.18 2.63 3.79
CA LEU A 67 -8.19 2.49 4.84
C LEU A 67 -7.70 2.99 6.21
N GLY A 68 -6.43 3.37 6.34
CA GLY A 68 -5.82 3.68 7.64
C GLY A 68 -5.70 2.45 8.55
N PHE A 69 -5.65 1.25 7.98
CA PHE A 69 -5.64 0.00 8.73
C PHE A 69 -4.22 -0.39 9.17
N THR A 70 -4.13 -1.08 10.29
CA THR A 70 -2.89 -1.71 10.73
C THR A 70 -2.68 -3.05 10.05
N ILE A 71 -1.44 -3.43 9.75
CA ILE A 71 -1.15 -4.76 9.19
C ILE A 71 -0.93 -5.75 10.34
N SER A 72 -1.49 -6.95 10.25
CA SER A 72 -1.34 -8.00 11.25
C SER A 72 0.16 -8.31 11.51
N LYS A 73 0.51 -8.75 12.73
CA LYS A 73 1.93 -8.98 13.10
C LYS A 73 2.62 -9.97 12.15
N GLU A 74 1.94 -11.08 11.86
CA GLU A 74 2.43 -12.13 10.94
C GLU A 74 2.58 -11.57 9.52
N THR A 75 1.55 -10.89 9.02
CA THR A 75 1.57 -10.33 7.66
C THR A 75 2.66 -9.27 7.52
N ALA A 76 2.84 -8.42 8.53
CA ALA A 76 3.89 -7.40 8.56
C ALA A 76 5.31 -8.00 8.62
N HIS A 77 5.49 -9.12 9.32
CA HIS A 77 6.76 -9.85 9.37
C HIS A 77 7.15 -10.33 7.96
N PHE A 78 6.26 -11.03 7.27
CA PHE A 78 6.54 -11.52 5.92
C PHE A 78 6.59 -10.41 4.88
N LEU A 79 5.79 -9.35 5.03
CA LEU A 79 5.82 -8.22 4.11
C LEU A 79 7.19 -7.53 4.12
N LYS A 80 7.79 -7.37 5.31
CA LYS A 80 9.17 -6.86 5.44
C LYS A 80 10.17 -7.83 4.83
N ASN A 81 10.14 -9.11 5.24
CA ASN A 81 11.17 -10.09 4.90
C ASN A 81 11.13 -10.51 3.44
N LEU A 82 9.96 -10.43 2.79
CA LEU A 82 9.76 -10.82 1.39
C LEU A 82 9.55 -9.61 0.46
N SER A 83 9.75 -8.38 0.95
CA SER A 83 9.61 -7.14 0.18
C SER A 83 10.38 -7.16 -1.15
N PHE A 84 11.56 -7.78 -1.18
CA PHE A 84 12.39 -7.94 -2.37
C PHE A 84 11.69 -8.69 -3.52
N LEU A 85 10.71 -9.55 -3.23
CA LEU A 85 9.94 -10.29 -4.24
C LEU A 85 9.15 -9.37 -5.18
N VAL A 86 8.89 -8.12 -4.78
CA VAL A 86 8.27 -7.12 -5.65
C VAL A 86 9.02 -6.93 -6.97
N GLN A 87 10.34 -7.16 -7.00
CA GLN A 87 11.15 -7.09 -8.22
C GLN A 87 10.81 -8.17 -9.25
N ARG A 88 10.13 -9.25 -8.86
CA ARG A 88 9.67 -10.31 -9.77
C ARG A 88 8.43 -9.90 -10.58
N LEU A 89 7.75 -8.83 -10.18
CA LEU A 89 6.55 -8.36 -10.87
C LEU A 89 6.89 -7.70 -12.20
N HIS A 90 6.07 -7.96 -13.21
CA HIS A 90 6.14 -7.22 -14.46
C HIS A 90 5.96 -5.71 -14.23
N ARG A 91 6.70 -4.89 -14.98
CA ARG A 91 6.70 -3.42 -14.84
C ARG A 91 5.31 -2.80 -14.90
N GLY A 92 4.43 -3.30 -15.77
CA GLY A 92 3.05 -2.84 -15.86
C GLY A 92 2.25 -3.05 -14.58
N ARG A 93 2.47 -4.18 -13.88
CA ARG A 93 1.81 -4.46 -12.60
C ARG A 93 2.32 -3.56 -11.48
N ILE A 94 3.63 -3.32 -11.45
CA ILE A 94 4.25 -2.37 -10.52
C ILE A 94 3.66 -0.97 -10.73
N LEU A 95 3.65 -0.49 -11.97
CA LEU A 95 3.13 0.84 -12.30
C LEU A 95 1.66 0.98 -11.92
N MET A 96 0.85 -0.05 -12.16
CA MET A 96 -0.56 -0.07 -11.76
C MET A 96 -0.74 0.08 -10.25
N GLU A 97 -0.01 -0.70 -9.43
CA GLU A 97 -0.11 -0.60 -7.97
C GLU A 97 0.42 0.74 -7.43
N VAL A 98 1.54 1.24 -7.98
CA VAL A 98 2.07 2.57 -7.63
C VAL A 98 1.07 3.67 -7.98
N ASN A 99 0.44 3.59 -9.14
CA ASN A 99 -0.60 4.55 -9.52
C ASN A 99 -1.78 4.51 -8.55
N TYR A 100 -2.25 3.32 -8.15
CA TYR A 100 -3.31 3.23 -7.15
C TYR A 100 -2.91 3.79 -5.78
N MET A 101 -1.63 3.69 -5.40
CA MET A 101 -1.12 4.26 -4.15
C MET A 101 -1.06 5.78 -4.20
N LEU A 102 -0.56 6.36 -5.30
CA LEU A 102 -0.19 7.77 -5.39
C LEU A 102 -1.28 8.68 -5.98
N ALA A 103 -2.24 8.13 -6.73
CA ALA A 103 -3.23 8.93 -7.47
C ALA A 103 -4.62 8.97 -6.83
N TYR A 104 -4.86 8.27 -5.72
CA TYR A 104 -6.21 8.02 -5.17
C TYR A 104 -6.40 8.54 -3.74
N GLY A 105 -5.67 9.60 -3.35
CA GLY A 105 -5.86 10.27 -2.05
C GLY A 105 -5.29 9.52 -0.84
N SER A 106 -4.29 8.66 -1.05
CA SER A 106 -3.60 7.95 0.02
C SER A 106 -2.09 7.86 -0.20
N ALA A 107 -1.53 8.81 -0.95
CA ALA A 107 -0.16 8.79 -1.42
C ALA A 107 0.85 8.92 -0.27
N GLU A 108 0.63 9.86 0.65
CA GLU A 108 1.52 10.08 1.79
C GLU A 108 1.58 8.84 2.69
N ALA A 109 0.42 8.30 3.05
CA ALA A 109 0.32 7.09 3.86
C ALA A 109 0.96 5.88 3.14
N SER A 110 0.78 5.77 1.83
CA SER A 110 1.40 4.72 1.03
C SER A 110 2.93 4.84 1.05
N LEU A 111 3.47 6.04 0.83
CA LEU A 111 4.91 6.28 0.89
C LEU A 111 5.51 5.95 2.25
N ARG A 112 4.81 6.28 3.35
CA ARG A 112 5.24 5.88 4.71
C ARG A 112 5.30 4.37 4.88
N LEU A 113 4.31 3.63 4.40
CA LEU A 113 4.33 2.17 4.52
C LEU A 113 5.38 1.54 3.61
N LEU A 114 5.53 2.01 2.37
CA LEU A 114 6.61 1.58 1.47
C LEU A 114 7.97 1.82 2.12
N TRP A 115 8.18 2.99 2.73
CA TRP A 115 9.39 3.29 3.49
C TRP A 115 9.53 2.35 4.69
N ARG A 116 8.50 2.19 5.52
CA ARG A 116 8.54 1.34 6.72
C ARG A 116 8.99 -0.10 6.43
N PHE A 117 8.60 -0.65 5.27
CA PHE A 117 8.84 -2.04 4.90
C PHE A 117 10.01 -2.27 3.94
N GLY A 118 10.76 -1.23 3.55
CA GLY A 118 11.91 -1.38 2.66
C GLY A 118 11.54 -1.52 1.17
N ILE A 119 10.29 -1.22 0.80
CA ILE A 119 9.81 -1.33 -0.58
C ILE A 119 10.09 -0.04 -1.36
N LEU A 120 10.16 1.10 -0.68
CA LEU A 120 10.42 2.39 -1.34
C LEU A 120 11.77 2.41 -2.06
N GLU A 121 12.78 1.74 -1.52
CA GLU A 121 14.10 1.53 -2.13
C GLU A 121 14.02 0.90 -3.52
N ILE A 122 13.10 -0.04 -3.66
CA ILE A 122 12.94 -0.84 -4.86
C ILE A 122 12.20 -0.03 -5.93
N LEU A 123 11.16 0.70 -5.52
CA LEU A 123 10.25 1.37 -6.43
C LEU A 123 10.65 2.80 -6.77
N LEU A 124 11.15 3.54 -5.78
CA LEU A 124 11.45 4.98 -5.84
C LEU A 124 12.83 5.25 -5.18
N PRO A 125 13.93 4.70 -5.73
CA PRO A 125 15.25 4.73 -5.10
C PRO A 125 15.78 6.16 -4.84
N ILE A 126 15.44 7.12 -5.71
CA ILE A 126 15.84 8.53 -5.57
C ILE A 126 15.20 9.13 -4.30
N GLN A 127 13.91 8.89 -4.10
CA GLN A 127 13.16 9.37 -2.95
C GLN A 127 13.59 8.63 -1.68
N ALA A 128 13.85 7.32 -1.77
CA ALA A 128 14.42 6.57 -0.65
C ALA A 128 15.79 7.13 -0.21
N ALA A 129 16.67 7.46 -1.17
CA ALA A 129 17.96 8.08 -0.87
C ALA A 129 17.78 9.41 -0.14
N TYR A 130 16.85 10.27 -0.56
CA TYR A 130 16.54 11.52 0.16
C TYR A 130 16.14 11.26 1.63
N LEU A 131 15.32 10.24 1.90
CA LEU A 131 14.94 9.89 3.27
C LEU A 131 16.14 9.42 4.11
N VAL A 132 17.06 8.64 3.51
CA VAL A 132 18.30 8.22 4.18
C VAL A 132 19.17 9.42 4.52
N HIS A 133 19.45 10.31 3.55
CA HIS A 133 20.33 11.46 3.73
C HIS A 133 19.78 12.48 4.75
N SER A 134 18.46 12.64 4.80
CA SER A 134 17.78 13.50 5.79
C SER A 134 17.69 12.85 7.20
N GLY A 135 18.24 11.65 7.39
CA GLY A 135 18.17 10.92 8.66
C GLY A 135 16.75 10.51 9.06
N PHE A 136 15.84 10.39 8.08
CA PHE A 136 14.44 10.04 8.32
C PHE A 136 14.28 8.53 8.57
N LYS A 137 13.97 8.14 9.81
CA LYS A 137 13.91 6.72 10.19
C LYS A 137 12.62 6.06 9.70
N ARG A 138 12.63 4.73 9.55
CA ARG A 138 11.52 3.89 9.06
C ARG A 138 10.19 4.04 9.82
N ARG A 139 10.26 4.47 11.08
CA ARG A 139 9.10 4.61 11.98
C ARG A 139 8.84 6.07 12.36
N ASP A 140 9.48 7.01 11.68
CA ASP A 140 9.31 8.43 11.98
C ASP A 140 7.88 8.87 11.67
N LYS A 141 7.30 9.61 12.63
CA LYS A 141 5.98 10.22 12.51
C LYS A 141 6.04 11.65 11.98
N LYS A 142 7.22 12.29 12.03
CA LYS A 142 7.42 13.64 11.48
C LYS A 142 7.15 13.65 9.97
N SER A 143 6.85 14.84 9.43
CA SER A 143 6.80 15.04 7.98
C SER A 143 8.18 15.42 7.43
N ASN A 144 8.29 15.44 6.11
CA ASN A 144 9.42 15.97 5.34
C ASN A 144 8.86 16.53 4.01
N MET A 145 9.71 17.09 3.15
CA MET A 145 9.26 17.71 1.90
C MET A 145 8.46 16.76 1.02
N LEU A 146 8.96 15.54 0.78
CA LEU A 146 8.28 14.53 -0.03
C LEU A 146 6.89 14.22 0.52
N LEU A 147 6.80 13.91 1.81
CA LEU A 147 5.54 13.53 2.44
C LEU A 147 4.56 14.70 2.47
N SER A 148 5.03 15.93 2.70
CA SER A 148 4.18 17.13 2.67
C SER A 148 3.62 17.43 1.28
N LEU A 149 4.41 17.24 0.20
CA LEU A 149 3.93 17.40 -1.17
C LEU A 149 2.78 16.42 -1.47
N PHE A 150 2.96 15.14 -1.11
CA PHE A 150 1.93 14.13 -1.32
C PHE A 150 0.74 14.27 -0.36
N ALA A 151 0.95 14.72 0.88
CA ALA A 151 -0.16 15.04 1.79
C ALA A 151 -1.04 16.18 1.25
N ASN A 152 -0.44 17.17 0.59
CA ASN A 152 -1.20 18.23 -0.05
C ASN A 152 -1.93 17.76 -1.30
N LEU A 153 -1.31 16.86 -2.09
CA LEU A 153 -1.99 16.20 -3.20
C LEU A 153 -3.20 15.40 -2.69
N ASP A 154 -3.03 14.63 -1.61
CA ASP A 154 -4.09 13.77 -1.06
C ASP A 154 -5.35 14.55 -0.65
N LYS A 155 -5.21 15.81 -0.21
CA LYS A 155 -6.36 16.69 0.11
C LYS A 155 -7.26 17.01 -1.10
N LEU A 156 -6.74 16.87 -2.32
CA LEU A 156 -7.44 17.19 -3.57
C LEU A 156 -8.04 15.95 -4.23
N LEU A 157 -7.68 14.76 -3.77
CA LEU A 157 -8.01 13.49 -4.41
C LEU A 157 -8.86 12.62 -3.50
N ALA A 158 -9.59 11.70 -4.12
CA ALA A 158 -10.38 10.69 -3.43
C ALA A 158 -10.41 9.39 -4.26
N PRO A 159 -10.84 8.25 -3.69
CA PRO A 159 -10.93 7.00 -4.44
C PRO A 159 -11.81 7.07 -5.70
N ASP A 160 -12.86 7.89 -5.68
CA ASP A 160 -13.78 8.18 -6.78
C ASP A 160 -13.33 9.38 -7.63
N ARG A 161 -12.30 10.11 -7.20
CA ARG A 161 -11.72 11.26 -7.89
C ARG A 161 -10.19 11.16 -7.93
N PRO A 162 -9.63 10.22 -8.72
CA PRO A 162 -8.19 10.09 -8.85
C PRO A 162 -7.59 11.15 -9.78
N CYS A 163 -6.29 11.40 -9.65
CA CYS A 163 -5.55 12.20 -10.62
C CYS A 163 -4.97 11.34 -11.76
N HIS A 164 -4.62 11.98 -12.87
CA HIS A 164 -3.81 11.35 -13.91
C HIS A 164 -2.38 11.07 -13.40
N SER A 165 -1.72 10.03 -13.94
CA SER A 165 -0.41 9.59 -13.45
C SER A 165 0.71 10.60 -13.64
N SER A 166 0.58 11.46 -14.65
CA SER A 166 1.52 12.56 -14.92
C SER A 166 1.68 13.50 -13.73
N LEU A 167 0.65 13.70 -12.90
CA LEU A 167 0.71 14.63 -11.79
C LEU A 167 1.63 14.14 -10.67
N TRP A 168 1.48 12.89 -10.22
CA TRP A 168 2.37 12.35 -9.19
C TRP A 168 3.79 12.14 -9.71
N LEU A 169 3.96 11.83 -11.01
CA LEU A 169 5.28 11.81 -11.66
C LEU A 169 5.94 13.19 -11.63
N ALA A 170 5.19 14.25 -11.95
CA ALA A 170 5.68 15.63 -11.88
C ALA A 170 6.06 16.02 -10.45
N ILE A 171 5.29 15.62 -9.45
CA ILE A 171 5.62 15.86 -8.02
C ILE A 171 6.92 15.15 -7.63
N LEU A 172 7.15 13.91 -8.07
CA LEU A 172 8.41 13.20 -7.82
C LEU A 172 9.61 13.90 -8.47
N ALA A 173 9.44 14.41 -9.71
CA ALA A 173 10.46 15.16 -10.41
C ALA A 173 10.75 16.52 -9.74
N LEU A 174 9.70 17.25 -9.34
CA LEU A 174 9.80 18.50 -8.59
C LEU A 174 10.51 18.29 -7.26
N HIS A 175 10.13 17.25 -6.51
CA HIS A 175 10.79 16.87 -5.27
C HIS A 175 12.28 16.65 -5.47
N LYS A 176 12.69 15.93 -6.54
CA LYS A 176 14.10 15.74 -6.86
C LYS A 176 14.81 17.07 -7.13
N ALA A 177 14.23 17.92 -7.97
CA ALA A 177 14.83 19.22 -8.31
C ALA A 177 15.04 20.09 -7.07
N LEU A 178 14.07 20.13 -6.16
CA LEU A 178 14.17 20.86 -4.89
C LEU A 178 15.18 20.24 -3.92
N ALA A 179 15.32 18.92 -3.92
CA ALA A 179 16.29 18.22 -3.07
C ALA A 179 17.75 18.43 -3.53
N ASP A 180 17.98 18.55 -4.84
CA ASP A 180 19.31 18.77 -5.42
C ASP A 180 19.76 20.24 -5.30
N GLN A 181 18.83 21.20 -5.20
CA GLN A 181 19.10 22.63 -5.03
C GLN A 181 18.32 23.21 -3.83
N PRO A 182 18.75 22.94 -2.59
CA PRO A 182 18.16 23.57 -1.41
C PRO A 182 18.43 25.08 -1.49
N ARG A 183 17.37 25.86 -1.70
CA ARG A 183 17.41 27.33 -1.57
C ARG A 183 17.45 27.73 -0.10
#